data_AF-A0AAV7G706-F1
#
_entry.id   AF-A0AAV7G706-F1
#
_cell.length_a   1.000
_cell.length_b   1.000
_cell.length_c   1.000
_cell.angle_alpha   90.00
_cell.angle_beta   90.00
_cell.angle_gamma   90.00
#
_symmetry.space_group_name_H-M   'P 1'
#
loop_
_entity.id
_entity.type
_entity.pdbx_description
1 polymer ?
#
loop_
_entity_poly.entity_id
_entity_poly.type
_entity_poly.pdbx_seq_one_letter_code
_entity_poly.pdbx_strand_id
1 'polypeptide(L)'
;MARSGALAASAASMAFSSGHSWRIIPRPVLETILNNFANHLRVPQPLLLHGPRGVGKTSLLIHRLLPEWNKGPHITGYVDFAANARVPWTSSPPGDHPSFTTRLERELEAMAERGVHLGTISSASVFFALNKWHGVGGALRRLIGPGRLTKRDEAVPVSALWNKALIAFKARIGYSETDVALGEAASREEAAFMREAVVALRLAKEVLGMHQEWRREAVMNLNRTGRFSRSLANSATDWPCLLLQILSDAAEIDFFQPKLVINNIDVLRRTVITDDSAVTAAMYHDSLIWRVVEMGVNDKCLPVIFITSDSYYSYQVFIDFGFRDMFIFRETFGWTHEQAKLHMTADFFSESEWKVIDEVLGPNPRHLSELYALKQTDSYQHPNSQSNFEDIVDVYLAYLQVTVVNPAMESALALLQKFSSDVRSGKILKEQLHFGAPWRHPPPTDDPVASLKWAKIQLMDFVQSLVNTEFGVNYLADKSFEILDDPALVAMLEVGLLYQQRDPSFIRPITVGIQRCIVRWLVQERMQMSFPDYMSFMWQRIIRGRSYRHLMKEIGYK
;
A
#
# COMPACT_ATOMS: atom_id res chain seq x y z
N MET A 1 -22.40 -38.75 -1.89
CA MET A 1 -23.56 -37.90 -2.23
C MET A 1 -23.67 -36.79 -1.20
N ALA A 2 -23.82 -35.55 -1.70
CA ALA A 2 -24.32 -34.34 -1.03
C ALA A 2 -23.47 -33.61 0.03
N ARG A 3 -22.92 -32.47 -0.45
CA ARG A 3 -22.87 -31.11 0.14
C ARG A 3 -22.13 -30.89 1.47
N SER A 4 -20.93 -30.31 1.35
CA SER A 4 -20.31 -29.45 2.38
C SER A 4 -20.30 -28.02 1.84
N GLY A 5 -21.08 -27.16 2.48
CA GLY A 5 -21.23 -25.75 2.17
C GLY A 5 -20.17 -24.89 2.88
N ALA A 6 -19.80 -23.80 2.21
CA ALA A 6 -18.98 -22.73 2.72
C ALA A 6 -19.55 -22.14 4.01
N LEU A 7 -18.71 -22.02 5.05
CA LEU A 7 -18.94 -21.13 6.20
C LEU A 7 -17.60 -20.70 6.82
N ALA A 8 -17.40 -19.38 6.79
CA ALA A 8 -16.82 -18.53 7.83
C ALA A 8 -15.41 -18.86 8.37
N ALA A 9 -14.40 -18.20 7.80
CA ALA A 9 -13.18 -17.87 8.52
C ALA A 9 -13.49 -16.77 9.55
N SER A 10 -13.79 -17.21 10.77
CA SER A 10 -13.83 -16.42 12.00
C SER A 10 -12.46 -15.79 12.27
N ALA A 11 -12.25 -14.58 11.74
CA ALA A 11 -11.44 -13.59 12.46
C ALA A 11 -12.33 -13.07 13.59
N ALA A 12 -11.93 -13.31 14.83
CA ALA A 12 -12.62 -12.81 16.01
C ALA A 12 -12.64 -11.27 15.97
N SER A 13 -13.67 -10.70 15.35
CA SER A 13 -14.18 -9.40 15.72
C SER A 13 -14.62 -9.50 17.17
N MET A 14 -14.13 -8.62 18.04
CA MET A 14 -14.82 -8.33 19.28
C MET A 14 -16.28 -8.08 18.91
N ALA A 15 -17.16 -8.99 19.32
CA ALA A 15 -18.58 -8.87 19.09
C ALA A 15 -19.05 -7.64 19.89
N PHE A 16 -19.27 -6.53 19.20
CA PHE A 16 -20.06 -5.43 19.74
C PHE A 16 -21.49 -5.97 19.93
N SER A 17 -21.81 -6.39 21.14
CA SER A 17 -23.18 -6.67 21.55
C SER A 17 -23.99 -5.37 21.50
N SER A 18 -24.97 -5.33 20.60
CA SER A 18 -26.16 -4.45 20.61
C SER A 18 -26.01 -3.03 21.18
N GLY A 19 -25.02 -2.28 20.72
CA GLY A 19 -24.86 -0.83 20.93
C GLY A 19 -24.60 -0.16 19.58
N HIS A 20 -24.99 1.11 19.41
CA HIS A 20 -24.92 1.84 18.14
C HIS A 20 -23.63 1.57 17.36
N SER A 21 -23.76 1.17 16.08
CA SER A 21 -22.59 0.92 15.24
C SER A 21 -21.79 2.21 15.06
N TRP A 22 -20.48 2.14 15.28
CA TRP A 22 -19.59 3.27 15.08
C TRP A 22 -19.65 3.73 13.61
N ARG A 23 -20.27 4.89 13.35
CA ARG A 23 -20.40 5.44 12.00
C ARG A 23 -19.27 6.44 11.73
N ILE A 24 -18.29 6.03 10.92
CA ILE A 24 -17.31 6.98 10.39
C ILE A 24 -17.98 7.82 9.31
N ILE A 25 -18.19 9.11 9.58
CA ILE A 25 -18.69 10.08 8.61
C ILE A 25 -17.48 10.70 7.89
N PRO A 26 -17.25 10.38 6.62
CA PRO A 26 -16.15 10.92 5.85
C PRO A 26 -16.43 12.37 5.44
N ARG A 27 -15.40 13.03 4.89
CA ARG A 27 -15.57 14.37 4.33
C ARG A 27 -16.47 14.33 3.09
N PRO A 28 -17.48 15.21 2.99
CA PRO A 28 -18.40 15.25 1.84
C PRO A 28 -17.69 15.38 0.49
N VAL A 29 -16.58 16.12 0.43
CA VAL A 29 -15.79 16.28 -0.80
C VAL A 29 -15.12 14.97 -1.21
N LEU A 30 -14.58 14.20 -0.27
CA LEU A 30 -13.98 12.91 -0.56
C LEU A 30 -15.02 11.92 -1.07
N GLU A 31 -16.18 11.85 -0.42
CA GLU A 31 -17.29 11.01 -0.91
C GLU A 31 -17.73 11.41 -2.30
N THR A 32 -17.84 12.72 -2.55
CA THR A 32 -18.21 13.24 -3.87
C THR A 32 -17.20 12.78 -4.92
N ILE A 33 -15.89 12.86 -4.64
CA ILE A 33 -14.87 12.40 -5.59
C ILE A 33 -14.93 10.88 -5.75
N LEU A 34 -15.05 10.11 -4.66
CA LEU A 34 -15.14 8.65 -4.73
C LEU A 34 -16.39 8.18 -5.46
N ASN A 35 -17.53 8.82 -5.24
CA ASN A 35 -18.78 8.55 -5.96
C ASN A 35 -18.67 8.95 -7.43
N ASN A 36 -18.07 10.11 -7.73
CA ASN A 36 -17.79 10.48 -9.11
C ASN A 36 -16.88 9.46 -9.79
N PHE A 37 -15.81 9.04 -9.11
CA PHE A 37 -14.88 8.02 -9.61
C PHE A 37 -15.59 6.68 -9.84
N ALA A 38 -16.57 6.34 -9.00
CA ALA A 38 -17.39 5.15 -9.15
C ALA A 38 -18.34 5.20 -10.35
N ASN A 39 -18.85 6.39 -10.69
CA ASN A 39 -19.81 6.57 -11.76
C ASN A 39 -19.19 6.56 -13.17
N HIS A 40 -17.86 6.63 -13.28
CA HIS A 40 -17.17 6.59 -14.57
C HIS A 40 -16.72 5.15 -14.90
N LEU A 41 -16.94 4.72 -16.14
CA LEU A 41 -16.46 3.42 -16.62
C LEU A 41 -14.94 3.35 -16.76
N ARG A 42 -14.36 4.46 -17.22
CA ARG A 42 -12.94 4.62 -17.45
C ARG A 42 -12.55 6.00 -16.97
N VAL A 43 -11.39 6.07 -16.33
CA VAL A 43 -10.84 7.28 -15.75
C VAL A 43 -9.47 7.53 -16.35
N PRO A 44 -9.10 8.79 -16.58
CA PRO A 44 -7.78 9.14 -17.08
C PRO A 44 -6.67 8.90 -16.06
N GLN A 45 -6.98 8.45 -14.84
CA GLN A 45 -5.98 8.25 -13.81
C GLN A 45 -6.48 7.36 -12.67
N PRO A 46 -5.64 6.47 -12.15
CA PRO A 46 -5.93 5.81 -10.88
C PRO A 46 -5.91 6.83 -9.73
N LEU A 47 -6.69 6.54 -8.70
CA LEU A 47 -6.78 7.35 -7.50
C LEU A 47 -5.82 6.84 -6.43
N LEU A 48 -4.85 7.66 -6.02
CA LEU A 48 -3.97 7.38 -4.89
C LEU A 48 -4.57 7.98 -3.60
N LEU A 49 -5.18 7.14 -2.77
CA LEU A 49 -5.65 7.49 -1.43
C LEU A 49 -4.55 7.26 -0.40
N HIS A 50 -3.78 8.31 -0.13
CA HIS A 50 -2.79 8.32 0.92
C HIS A 50 -3.30 9.04 2.18
N GLY A 51 -2.68 8.74 3.31
CA GLY A 51 -2.96 9.39 4.59
C GLY A 51 -2.41 8.59 5.77
N PRO A 52 -2.40 9.16 6.98
CA PRO A 52 -1.83 8.49 8.15
C PRO A 52 -2.45 7.12 8.40
N ARG A 53 -1.75 6.25 9.13
CA ARG A 53 -2.31 4.94 9.52
C ARG A 53 -3.49 5.12 10.49
N GLY A 54 -4.48 4.24 10.41
CA GLY A 54 -5.61 4.23 11.35
C GLY A 54 -6.66 5.32 11.13
N VAL A 55 -6.56 6.13 10.08
CA VAL A 55 -7.56 7.17 9.76
C VAL A 55 -8.84 6.64 9.11
N GLY A 56 -9.11 5.33 9.14
CA GLY A 56 -10.38 4.78 8.64
C GLY A 56 -10.55 4.75 7.10
N LYS A 57 -9.47 4.90 6.31
CA LYS A 57 -9.52 4.80 4.82
C LYS A 57 -10.21 3.51 4.36
N THR A 58 -9.76 2.40 4.93
CA THR A 58 -10.28 1.06 4.64
C THR A 58 -11.73 0.92 5.09
N SER A 59 -12.08 1.43 6.27
CA SER A 59 -13.45 1.39 6.79
C SER A 59 -14.42 2.18 5.91
N LEU A 60 -14.03 3.37 5.43
CA LEU A 60 -14.82 4.16 4.48
C LEU A 60 -15.09 3.37 3.20
N LEU A 61 -14.04 2.82 2.59
CA LEU A 61 -14.19 2.06 1.35
C LEU A 61 -15.00 0.79 1.58
N ILE A 62 -14.63 -0.06 2.54
CA ILE A 62 -15.26 -1.36 2.77
C ILE A 62 -16.70 -1.25 3.24
N HIS A 63 -17.00 -0.38 4.20
CA HIS A 63 -18.32 -0.40 4.86
C HIS A 63 -19.32 0.56 4.22
N ARG A 64 -18.87 1.50 3.39
CA ARG A 64 -19.75 2.55 2.83
C ARG A 64 -19.79 2.57 1.31
N LEU A 65 -18.66 2.35 0.64
CA LEU A 65 -18.58 2.47 -0.82
C LEU A 65 -18.64 1.12 -1.53
N LEU A 66 -17.81 0.16 -1.12
CA LEU A 66 -17.80 -1.20 -1.68
C LEU A 66 -19.17 -1.91 -1.62
N PRO A 67 -20.00 -1.78 -0.57
CA PRO A 67 -21.31 -2.44 -0.56
C PRO A 67 -22.23 -1.91 -1.66
N GLU A 68 -22.12 -0.62 -2.00
CA GLU A 68 -22.85 0.00 -3.09
C GLU A 68 -22.21 -0.33 -4.45
N TRP A 69 -20.87 -0.36 -4.53
CA TRP A 69 -20.13 -0.68 -5.76
C TRP A 69 -20.09 -2.17 -6.11
N ASN A 70 -20.65 -3.03 -5.27
CA ASN A 70 -20.90 -4.43 -5.58
C ASN A 70 -22.37 -4.70 -5.96
N LYS A 71 -23.20 -3.66 -6.02
CA LYS A 71 -24.54 -3.75 -6.60
C LYS A 71 -24.40 -3.65 -8.13
N GLY A 72 -25.08 -4.55 -8.85
CA GLY A 72 -25.07 -4.57 -10.31
C GLY A 72 -25.47 -3.20 -10.88
N PRO A 73 -24.82 -2.72 -11.96
CA PRO A 73 -23.93 -3.41 -12.90
C PRO A 73 -22.43 -3.41 -12.51
N HIS A 74 -22.10 -3.00 -11.30
CA HIS A 74 -20.71 -2.84 -10.88
C HIS A 74 -20.06 -4.16 -10.44
N ILE A 75 -18.78 -4.33 -10.78
CA ILE A 75 -17.94 -5.44 -10.29
C ILE A 75 -16.70 -4.82 -9.68
N THR A 76 -16.56 -4.93 -8.35
CA THR A 76 -15.39 -4.38 -7.66
C THR A 76 -14.48 -5.48 -7.16
N GLY A 77 -13.23 -5.50 -7.65
CA GLY A 77 -12.15 -6.29 -7.07
C GLY A 77 -11.56 -5.57 -5.86
N TYR A 78 -11.40 -6.28 -4.74
CA TYR A 78 -10.77 -5.75 -3.54
C TYR A 78 -9.57 -6.62 -3.14
N VAL A 79 -8.37 -6.08 -3.26
CA VAL A 79 -7.12 -6.74 -2.90
C VAL A 79 -6.53 -6.04 -1.69
N ASP A 80 -6.29 -6.77 -0.61
CA ASP A 80 -5.63 -6.23 0.58
C ASP A 80 -4.37 -7.05 0.91
N PHE A 81 -3.20 -6.48 0.61
CA PHE A 81 -1.94 -7.18 0.86
C PHE A 81 -1.64 -7.36 2.35
N ALA A 82 -2.33 -6.67 3.25
CA ALA A 82 -2.18 -6.88 4.70
C ALA A 82 -3.28 -7.75 5.32
N ALA A 83 -4.21 -8.35 4.55
CA ALA A 83 -5.38 -9.02 5.16
C ALA A 83 -5.05 -10.18 6.12
N ASN A 84 -3.88 -10.81 5.96
CA ASN A 84 -3.44 -11.92 6.82
C ASN A 84 -2.57 -11.44 8.01
N ALA A 85 -2.28 -10.14 8.08
CA ALA A 85 -1.48 -9.55 9.15
C ALA A 85 -2.34 -9.42 10.42
N ARG A 86 -1.99 -10.18 11.47
CA ARG A 86 -2.61 -10.07 12.82
C ARG A 86 -2.04 -8.90 13.64
N VAL A 87 -1.02 -8.23 13.12
CA VAL A 87 -0.31 -7.10 13.69
C VAL A 87 -0.29 -5.99 12.64
N PRO A 88 -0.07 -4.72 12.99
CA PRO A 88 0.17 -3.68 12.00
C PRO A 88 1.22 -4.15 10.99
N TRP A 89 1.00 -3.95 9.70
CA TRP A 89 1.80 -4.58 8.64
C TRP A 89 3.29 -4.19 8.66
N THR A 90 3.67 -3.09 9.32
CA THR A 90 5.08 -2.75 9.56
C THR A 90 5.78 -3.62 10.57
N SER A 91 5.02 -4.21 11.48
CA SER A 91 5.48 -5.21 12.44
C SER A 91 5.24 -6.63 11.93
N SER A 92 4.61 -6.77 10.75
CA SER A 92 4.45 -8.07 10.13
C SER A 92 5.77 -8.49 9.49
N PRO A 93 6.20 -9.74 9.69
CA PRO A 93 7.39 -10.25 9.03
C PRO A 93 7.20 -10.15 7.51
N PRO A 94 8.30 -9.94 6.76
CA PRO A 94 8.26 -10.00 5.30
C PRO A 94 7.59 -11.31 4.85
N GLY A 95 6.50 -11.21 4.11
CA GLY A 95 5.90 -12.38 3.47
C GLY A 95 6.60 -12.70 2.15
N ASP A 96 6.25 -13.86 1.58
CA ASP A 96 6.79 -14.35 0.33
C ASP A 96 6.18 -13.62 -0.87
N HIS A 97 7.01 -13.02 -1.73
CA HIS A 97 6.58 -12.19 -2.87
C HIS A 97 5.59 -12.90 -3.83
N PRO A 98 5.82 -14.16 -4.27
CA PRO A 98 4.89 -14.89 -5.15
C PRO A 98 3.48 -15.01 -4.57
N SER A 99 3.34 -15.11 -3.24
CA SER A 99 2.03 -15.24 -2.60
C SER A 99 1.18 -13.96 -2.73
N PHE A 100 1.82 -12.78 -2.71
CA PHE A 100 1.13 -11.51 -2.84
C PHE A 100 0.80 -11.19 -4.31
N THR A 101 1.72 -11.42 -5.24
CA THR A 101 1.43 -11.22 -6.68
C THR A 101 0.29 -12.10 -7.14
N THR A 102 0.30 -13.37 -6.74
CA THR A 102 -0.79 -14.33 -7.03
C THR A 102 -2.15 -13.83 -6.53
N ARG A 103 -2.20 -13.07 -5.42
CA ARG A 103 -3.45 -12.54 -4.89
C ARG A 103 -4.06 -11.47 -5.79
N LEU A 104 -3.24 -10.54 -6.29
CA LEU A 104 -3.69 -9.53 -7.24
C LEU A 104 -4.11 -10.18 -8.56
N GLU A 105 -3.29 -11.08 -9.08
CA GLU A 105 -3.57 -11.79 -10.32
C GLU A 105 -4.88 -12.58 -10.24
N ARG A 106 -5.10 -13.32 -9.14
CA ARG A 106 -6.33 -14.10 -8.94
C ARG A 106 -7.58 -13.22 -8.90
N GLU A 107 -7.52 -12.05 -8.26
CA GLU A 107 -8.68 -11.15 -8.23
C GLU A 107 -8.98 -10.56 -9.61
N LEU A 108 -7.95 -10.14 -10.34
CA LEU A 108 -8.08 -9.65 -11.72
C LEU A 108 -8.58 -10.76 -12.67
N GLU A 109 -8.10 -11.98 -12.51
CA GLU A 109 -8.56 -13.17 -13.24
C GLU A 109 -10.03 -13.44 -12.96
N ALA A 110 -10.45 -13.43 -11.69
CA ALA A 110 -11.85 -13.61 -11.31
C ALA A 110 -12.75 -12.52 -11.89
N MET A 111 -12.29 -11.27 -11.92
CA MET A 111 -13.00 -10.18 -12.59
C MET A 111 -13.11 -10.40 -14.11
N ALA A 112 -12.03 -10.82 -14.76
CA ALA A 112 -12.02 -11.09 -16.20
C ALA A 112 -12.90 -12.28 -16.56
N GLU A 113 -12.89 -13.34 -15.75
CA GLU A 113 -13.80 -14.48 -15.89
C GLU A 113 -15.26 -14.02 -15.77
N ARG A 114 -15.61 -13.15 -14.82
CA ARG A 114 -16.96 -12.55 -14.76
C ARG A 114 -17.31 -11.78 -16.03
N GLY A 115 -16.38 -11.01 -16.60
CA GLY A 115 -16.59 -10.32 -17.87
C GLY A 115 -16.80 -11.28 -19.05
N VAL A 116 -16.14 -12.44 -19.06
CA VAL A 116 -16.39 -13.53 -20.03
C VAL A 116 -17.79 -14.10 -19.87
N HIS A 117 -18.23 -14.36 -18.63
CA HIS A 117 -19.58 -14.89 -18.36
C HIS A 117 -20.69 -13.92 -18.79
N LEU A 118 -20.41 -12.62 -18.73
CA LEU A 118 -21.31 -11.57 -19.21
C LEU A 118 -21.18 -11.35 -20.73
N GLY A 119 -20.31 -12.08 -21.44
CA GLY A 119 -20.12 -11.94 -22.89
C GLY A 119 -19.37 -10.68 -23.33
N THR A 120 -18.89 -9.85 -22.40
CA THR A 120 -18.13 -8.61 -22.69
C THR A 120 -16.69 -8.87 -23.13
N ILE A 121 -16.08 -9.96 -22.63
CA ILE A 121 -14.71 -10.33 -22.96
C ILE A 121 -14.71 -11.51 -23.93
N SER A 122 -14.12 -11.29 -25.10
CA SER A 122 -14.02 -12.28 -26.18
C SER A 122 -12.57 -12.68 -26.46
N SER A 123 -12.39 -13.82 -27.13
CA SER A 123 -11.09 -14.30 -27.63
C SER A 123 -10.36 -13.22 -28.47
N ALA A 124 -11.10 -12.49 -29.31
CA ALA A 124 -10.56 -11.40 -30.12
C ALA A 124 -10.08 -10.20 -29.26
N SER A 125 -10.82 -9.88 -28.20
CA SER A 125 -10.45 -8.79 -27.27
C SER A 125 -9.15 -9.11 -26.54
N VAL A 126 -9.02 -10.36 -26.05
CA VAL A 126 -7.80 -10.85 -25.41
C VAL A 126 -6.61 -10.79 -26.37
N PHE A 127 -6.79 -11.25 -27.61
CA PHE A 127 -5.74 -11.21 -28.63
C PHE A 127 -5.31 -9.78 -28.95
N PHE A 128 -6.26 -8.86 -29.15
CA PHE A 128 -5.95 -7.47 -29.48
C PHE A 128 -5.17 -6.79 -28.36
N ALA A 129 -5.62 -6.94 -27.11
CA ALA A 129 -4.93 -6.39 -25.95
C ALA A 129 -3.50 -6.94 -25.81
N LEU A 130 -3.32 -8.25 -26.01
CA LEU A 130 -2.01 -8.90 -25.93
C LEU A 130 -1.08 -8.44 -27.08
N ASN A 131 -1.58 -8.39 -28.31
CA ASN A 131 -0.80 -8.04 -29.50
C ASN A 131 -0.46 -6.54 -29.56
N LYS A 132 -1.23 -5.66 -28.90
CA LYS A 132 -0.94 -4.21 -28.79
C LYS A 132 0.45 -3.96 -28.18
N TRP A 133 0.82 -4.74 -27.16
CA TRP A 133 2.00 -4.48 -26.34
C TRP A 133 3.08 -5.56 -26.42
N HIS A 134 2.75 -6.74 -26.95
CA HIS A 134 3.65 -7.90 -26.92
C HIS A 134 3.89 -8.50 -28.31
N GLY A 135 5.15 -8.84 -28.60
CA GLY A 135 5.53 -9.60 -29.79
C GLY A 135 5.13 -11.07 -29.68
N VAL A 136 3.87 -11.41 -29.97
CA VAL A 136 3.32 -12.75 -29.72
C VAL A 136 3.73 -13.82 -30.75
N GLY A 137 4.15 -13.42 -31.96
CA GLY A 137 4.33 -14.35 -33.08
C GLY A 137 5.35 -15.47 -32.81
N GLY A 138 6.43 -15.20 -32.07
CA GLY A 138 7.40 -16.23 -31.69
C GLY A 138 6.81 -17.24 -30.69
N ALA A 139 6.10 -16.74 -29.68
CA ALA A 139 5.49 -17.58 -28.64
C ALA A 139 4.37 -18.46 -29.21
N LEU A 140 3.51 -17.91 -30.08
CA LEU A 140 2.43 -18.66 -30.72
C LEU A 140 2.96 -19.80 -31.59
N ARG A 141 4.03 -19.57 -32.39
CA ARG A 141 4.65 -20.64 -33.18
C ARG A 141 5.21 -21.75 -32.30
N ARG A 142 5.85 -21.39 -31.18
CA ARG A 142 6.36 -22.38 -30.22
C ARG A 142 5.24 -23.22 -29.59
N LEU A 143 4.10 -22.60 -29.29
CA LEU A 143 2.92 -23.30 -28.73
C LEU A 143 2.21 -24.20 -29.74
N ILE A 144 2.15 -23.80 -31.01
CA ILE A 144 1.60 -24.64 -32.09
C ILE A 144 2.49 -25.87 -32.31
N GLY A 145 3.81 -25.67 -32.26
CA GLY A 145 4.83 -26.71 -32.44
C GLY A 145 5.14 -27.00 -33.92
N PRO A 146 6.35 -27.50 -34.22
CA PRO A 146 6.84 -27.67 -35.60
C PRO A 146 6.02 -28.68 -36.40
N GLY A 147 5.41 -29.68 -35.75
CA GLY A 147 4.59 -30.70 -36.42
C GLY A 147 3.22 -30.22 -36.91
N ARG A 148 2.76 -29.05 -36.46
CA ARG A 148 1.47 -28.44 -36.85
C ARG A 148 1.65 -27.18 -37.69
N LEU A 149 2.88 -26.73 -37.88
CA LEU A 149 3.25 -25.59 -38.72
C LEU A 149 3.64 -26.09 -40.11
N THR A 150 3.15 -25.41 -41.14
CA THR A 150 3.52 -25.64 -42.53
C THR A 150 4.47 -24.53 -43.01
N LYS A 151 5.22 -24.74 -44.11
CA LYS A 151 6.04 -23.66 -44.73
C LYS A 151 5.23 -22.40 -45.08
N ARG A 152 3.91 -22.53 -45.28
CA ARG A 152 3.02 -21.39 -45.53
C ARG A 152 2.77 -20.55 -44.26
N ASP A 153 2.96 -21.11 -43.07
CA ASP A 153 2.73 -20.45 -41.77
C ASP A 153 3.83 -19.48 -41.34
N GLU A 154 4.93 -19.41 -42.09
CA GLU A 154 5.98 -18.40 -41.91
C GLU A 154 5.48 -17.00 -42.32
N ALA A 155 4.59 -16.92 -43.32
CA ALA A 155 4.05 -15.68 -43.88
C ALA A 155 2.61 -15.35 -43.42
N VAL A 156 2.05 -16.11 -42.46
CA VAL A 156 0.65 -15.96 -42.03
C VAL A 156 0.50 -14.80 -41.03
N PRO A 157 -0.59 -14.00 -41.11
CA PRO A 157 -0.88 -12.95 -40.14
C PRO A 157 -0.94 -13.50 -38.71
N VAL A 158 -0.51 -12.69 -37.74
CA VAL A 158 -0.45 -13.09 -36.33
C VAL A 158 -1.84 -13.49 -35.78
N SER A 159 -2.92 -12.89 -36.27
CA SER A 159 -4.30 -13.27 -35.91
C SER A 159 -4.67 -14.68 -36.34
N ALA A 160 -4.20 -15.15 -37.49
CA ALA A 160 -4.41 -16.52 -37.94
C ALA A 160 -3.54 -17.52 -37.15
N LEU A 161 -2.34 -17.11 -36.72
CA LEU A 161 -1.52 -17.89 -35.78
C LEU A 161 -2.20 -18.02 -34.41
N TRP A 162 -2.88 -16.97 -33.93
CA TRP A 162 -3.64 -17.00 -32.68
C TRP A 162 -4.73 -18.08 -32.71
N ASN A 163 -5.55 -18.12 -33.76
CA ASN A 163 -6.61 -19.13 -33.89
C ASN A 163 -6.04 -20.56 -33.94
N LYS A 164 -4.92 -20.77 -34.65
CA LYS A 164 -4.23 -22.07 -34.67
C LYS A 164 -3.68 -22.45 -33.30
N ALA A 165 -3.11 -21.48 -32.57
CA ALA A 165 -2.60 -21.68 -31.22
C ALA A 165 -3.72 -22.02 -30.24
N LEU A 166 -4.88 -21.36 -30.32
CA LEU A 166 -6.06 -21.67 -29.51
C LEU A 166 -6.52 -23.12 -29.69
N ILE A 167 -6.65 -23.59 -30.94
CA ILE A 167 -7.02 -24.97 -31.22
C ILE A 167 -5.98 -25.94 -30.66
N ALA A 168 -4.70 -25.65 -30.88
CA ALA A 168 -3.59 -26.47 -30.40
C ALA A 168 -3.54 -26.55 -28.87
N PHE A 169 -3.77 -25.43 -28.19
CA PHE A 169 -3.74 -25.28 -26.74
C PHE A 169 -4.96 -25.90 -26.07
N LYS A 170 -6.15 -25.71 -26.65
CA LYS A 170 -7.39 -26.39 -26.21
C LYS A 170 -7.25 -27.90 -26.25
N ALA A 171 -6.63 -28.44 -27.31
CA ALA A 171 -6.34 -29.87 -27.41
C ALA A 171 -5.33 -30.38 -26.35
N ARG A 172 -4.46 -29.50 -25.82
CA ARG A 172 -3.46 -29.84 -24.79
C ARG A 172 -4.07 -29.86 -23.38
N ILE A 173 -5.01 -28.96 -23.09
CA ILE A 173 -5.62 -28.79 -21.75
C ILE A 173 -6.75 -29.79 -21.47
N GLY A 174 -7.42 -30.30 -22.52
CA GLY A 174 -8.54 -31.22 -22.38
C GLY A 174 -9.86 -30.54 -21.97
N TYR A 175 -10.99 -31.23 -22.18
CA TYR A 175 -12.34 -30.67 -21.97
C TYR A 175 -12.72 -30.48 -20.49
N SER A 176 -12.12 -31.25 -19.57
CA SER A 176 -12.50 -31.28 -18.15
C SER A 176 -12.10 -30.03 -17.36
N GLU A 177 -11.07 -29.29 -17.78
CA GLU A 177 -10.65 -28.04 -17.12
C GLU A 177 -11.40 -26.79 -17.64
N THR A 178 -12.20 -26.94 -18.70
CA THR A 178 -12.96 -25.83 -19.33
C THR A 178 -14.43 -25.76 -18.91
N ASP A 179 -15.01 -26.86 -18.39
CA ASP A 179 -16.43 -26.93 -18.02
C ASP A 179 -16.72 -26.48 -16.57
N VAL A 180 -15.69 -26.32 -15.71
CA VAL A 180 -15.85 -25.90 -14.30
C VAL A 180 -16.25 -24.42 -14.17
N ALA A 181 -16.12 -23.63 -15.24
CA ALA A 181 -16.32 -22.19 -15.25
C ALA A 181 -17.54 -21.75 -16.07
N LEU A 182 -18.58 -22.59 -16.24
CA LEU A 182 -19.78 -22.23 -16.99
C LEU A 182 -21.04 -22.65 -16.26
N GLY A 183 -21.82 -21.66 -15.80
CA GLY A 183 -23.13 -21.88 -15.20
C GLY A 183 -24.13 -22.52 -16.18
N GLU A 184 -25.18 -23.13 -15.62
CA GLU A 184 -26.15 -23.99 -16.34
C GLU A 184 -27.11 -23.26 -17.31
N ALA A 185 -27.00 -21.95 -17.52
CA ALA A 185 -28.04 -21.12 -18.13
C ALA A 185 -27.74 -20.55 -19.53
N ALA A 186 -26.65 -20.94 -20.19
CA ALA A 186 -26.27 -20.41 -21.51
C ALA A 186 -26.69 -21.34 -22.66
N SER A 187 -27.05 -20.78 -23.81
CA SER A 187 -27.24 -21.55 -25.04
C SER A 187 -25.93 -22.26 -25.44
N ARG A 188 -26.04 -23.33 -26.23
CA ARG A 188 -24.86 -24.13 -26.64
C ARG A 188 -23.80 -23.28 -27.36
N GLU A 189 -24.22 -22.25 -28.09
CA GLU A 189 -23.36 -21.34 -28.84
C GLU A 189 -22.67 -20.33 -27.90
N GLU A 190 -23.41 -19.72 -26.97
CA GLU A 190 -22.84 -18.84 -25.93
C GLU A 190 -21.85 -19.59 -25.05
N ALA A 191 -22.16 -20.83 -24.66
CA ALA A 191 -21.26 -21.70 -23.92
C ALA A 191 -19.99 -22.06 -24.72
N ALA A 192 -20.07 -22.14 -26.06
CA ALA A 192 -18.88 -22.36 -26.89
C ALA A 192 -18.01 -21.09 -26.94
N PHE A 193 -18.65 -19.93 -27.11
CA PHE A 193 -17.98 -18.62 -27.14
C PHE A 193 -17.26 -18.31 -25.82
N MET A 194 -17.93 -18.49 -24.69
CA MET A 194 -17.33 -18.29 -23.36
C MET A 194 -16.17 -19.25 -23.09
N ARG A 195 -16.28 -20.53 -23.49
CA ARG A 195 -15.15 -21.48 -23.39
C ARG A 195 -13.94 -20.99 -24.18
N GLU A 196 -14.16 -20.49 -25.39
CA GLU A 196 -13.06 -19.97 -26.21
C GLU A 196 -12.39 -18.78 -25.53
N ALA A 197 -13.16 -17.86 -24.95
CA ALA A 197 -12.62 -16.70 -24.24
C ALA A 197 -11.84 -17.08 -22.96
N VAL A 198 -12.29 -18.06 -22.18
CA VAL A 198 -11.53 -18.59 -21.04
C VAL A 198 -10.21 -19.22 -21.51
N VAL A 199 -10.25 -20.03 -22.57
CA VAL A 199 -9.04 -20.62 -23.16
C VAL A 199 -8.10 -19.54 -23.69
N ALA A 200 -8.63 -18.46 -24.27
CA ALA A 200 -7.86 -17.31 -24.72
C ALA A 200 -7.12 -16.60 -23.58
N LEU A 201 -7.78 -16.37 -22.43
CA LEU A 201 -7.12 -15.80 -21.24
C LEU A 201 -5.98 -16.70 -20.75
N ARG A 202 -6.19 -18.01 -20.67
CA ARG A 202 -5.15 -18.98 -20.30
C ARG A 202 -3.99 -19.01 -21.30
N LEU A 203 -4.30 -18.97 -22.60
CA LEU A 203 -3.29 -18.90 -23.65
C LEU A 203 -2.45 -17.62 -23.57
N ALA A 204 -3.09 -16.47 -23.30
CA ALA A 204 -2.39 -15.21 -23.10
C ALA A 204 -1.44 -15.27 -21.90
N LYS A 205 -1.88 -15.86 -20.78
CA LYS A 205 -1.04 -16.09 -19.60
C LYS A 205 0.18 -16.97 -19.92
N GLU A 206 -0.02 -18.06 -20.68
CA GLU A 206 1.08 -18.93 -21.13
C GLU A 206 2.08 -18.19 -22.03
N VAL A 207 1.60 -17.37 -22.96
CA VAL A 207 2.46 -16.54 -23.83
C VAL A 207 3.33 -15.59 -23.01
N LEU A 208 2.75 -14.92 -22.00
CA LEU A 208 3.52 -14.05 -21.10
C LEU A 208 4.49 -14.85 -20.21
N GLY A 209 4.11 -16.03 -19.75
CA GLY A 209 5.01 -16.94 -19.03
C GLY A 209 6.23 -17.34 -19.87
N MET A 210 6.04 -17.59 -21.17
CA MET A 210 7.17 -17.82 -22.11
C MET A 210 8.06 -16.58 -22.23
N HIS A 211 7.47 -15.38 -22.31
CA HIS A 211 8.24 -14.14 -22.37
C HIS A 211 9.06 -13.90 -21.08
N GLN A 212 8.51 -14.25 -19.91
CA GLN A 212 9.23 -14.20 -18.64
C GLN A 212 10.39 -15.21 -18.62
N GLU A 213 10.15 -16.44 -19.08
CA GLU A 213 11.19 -17.47 -19.19
C GLU A 213 12.35 -17.02 -20.10
N TRP A 214 12.06 -16.37 -21.23
CA TRP A 214 13.09 -15.83 -22.12
C TRP A 214 13.92 -14.71 -21.49
N ARG A 215 13.39 -14.03 -20.47
CA ARG A 215 14.06 -12.93 -19.76
C ARG A 215 14.75 -13.39 -18.48
N ARG A 216 14.59 -14.65 -18.07
CA ARG A 216 15.06 -15.18 -16.78
C ARG A 216 16.55 -14.90 -16.53
N GLU A 217 17.41 -15.20 -17.50
CA GLU A 217 18.86 -14.96 -17.39
C GLU A 217 19.21 -13.47 -17.21
N ALA A 218 18.48 -12.59 -17.91
CA ALA A 218 18.68 -11.16 -17.80
C ALA A 218 18.26 -10.63 -16.43
N VAL A 219 17.17 -11.17 -15.85
CA VAL A 219 16.71 -10.83 -14.50
C VAL A 219 17.68 -11.34 -13.44
N MET A 220 18.19 -12.57 -13.57
CA MET A 220 19.23 -13.08 -12.66
C MET A 220 20.49 -12.21 -12.68
N ASN A 221 20.94 -11.77 -13.86
CA ASN A 221 22.07 -10.85 -13.97
C ASN A 221 21.77 -9.48 -13.35
N LEU A 222 20.58 -8.94 -13.58
CA LEU A 222 20.11 -7.69 -12.99
C LEU A 222 20.18 -7.74 -11.45
N ASN A 223 19.64 -8.81 -10.85
CA ASN A 223 19.62 -9.01 -9.40
C ASN A 223 21.05 -9.16 -8.83
N ARG A 224 21.92 -9.94 -9.49
CA ARG A 224 23.32 -10.13 -9.06
C ARG A 224 24.14 -8.84 -9.11
N THR A 225 23.89 -7.99 -10.10
CA THR A 225 24.66 -6.75 -10.30
C THR A 225 24.08 -5.54 -9.58
N GLY A 226 22.87 -5.66 -9.01
CA GLY A 226 22.16 -4.55 -8.36
C GLY A 226 21.81 -3.40 -9.31
N ARG A 227 21.76 -3.67 -10.63
CA ARG A 227 21.43 -2.66 -11.65
C ARG A 227 19.93 -2.50 -11.80
N PHE A 228 19.50 -1.41 -12.43
CA PHE A 228 18.10 -1.15 -12.76
C PHE A 228 17.83 -1.30 -14.26
N SER A 229 16.68 -1.89 -14.61
CA SER A 229 16.19 -1.97 -15.99
C SER A 229 14.67 -1.82 -16.00
N ARG A 230 14.19 -0.71 -16.59
CA ARG A 230 12.75 -0.43 -16.71
C ARG A 230 12.03 -1.50 -17.52
N SER A 231 12.63 -2.00 -18.60
CA SER A 231 12.01 -3.03 -19.45
C SER A 231 11.82 -4.35 -18.69
N LEU A 232 12.79 -4.76 -17.88
CA LEU A 232 12.69 -5.99 -17.09
C LEU A 232 11.69 -5.82 -15.94
N ALA A 233 11.71 -4.67 -15.25
CA ALA A 233 10.73 -4.35 -14.21
C ALA A 233 9.30 -4.36 -14.76
N ASN A 234 9.06 -3.67 -15.88
CA ASN A 234 7.77 -3.66 -16.56
C ASN A 234 7.32 -5.06 -16.95
N SER A 235 8.22 -5.91 -17.44
CA SER A 235 7.83 -7.26 -17.85
C SER A 235 7.27 -8.13 -16.71
N ALA A 236 7.66 -7.84 -15.47
CA ALA A 236 7.15 -8.57 -14.31
C ALA A 236 5.67 -8.27 -14.03
N THR A 237 5.16 -7.12 -14.49
CA THR A 237 3.78 -6.66 -14.29
C THR A 237 2.91 -6.80 -15.54
N ASP A 238 3.40 -7.50 -16.58
CA ASP A 238 2.69 -7.65 -17.87
C ASP A 238 1.31 -8.29 -17.70
N TRP A 239 1.19 -9.35 -16.91
CA TRP A 239 -0.08 -10.05 -16.71
C TRP A 239 -1.16 -9.20 -16.03
N PRO A 240 -0.91 -8.61 -14.84
CA PRO A 240 -1.92 -7.74 -14.22
C PRO A 240 -2.25 -6.51 -15.08
N CYS A 241 -1.28 -5.92 -15.79
CA CYS A 241 -1.55 -4.79 -16.69
C CYS A 241 -2.40 -5.21 -17.91
N LEU A 242 -2.17 -6.40 -18.47
CA LEU A 242 -2.99 -6.94 -19.56
C LEU A 242 -4.45 -7.15 -19.12
N LEU A 243 -4.66 -7.74 -17.94
CA LEU A 243 -6.00 -7.95 -17.39
C LEU A 243 -6.72 -6.62 -17.14
N LEU A 244 -6.02 -5.64 -16.57
CA LEU A 244 -6.57 -4.29 -16.40
C LEU A 244 -6.98 -3.66 -17.74
N GLN A 245 -6.17 -3.81 -18.80
CA GLN A 245 -6.52 -3.34 -20.13
C GLN A 245 -7.79 -4.03 -20.66
N ILE A 246 -7.84 -5.37 -20.59
CA ILE A 246 -8.99 -6.16 -21.05
C ILE A 246 -10.27 -5.76 -20.30
N LEU A 247 -10.19 -5.62 -18.98
CA LEU A 247 -11.31 -5.18 -18.14
C LEU A 247 -11.75 -3.76 -18.48
N SER A 248 -10.79 -2.85 -18.71
CA SER A 248 -11.08 -1.47 -19.10
C SER A 248 -11.80 -1.44 -20.45
N ASP A 249 -11.30 -2.21 -21.42
CA ASP A 249 -11.87 -2.28 -22.77
C ASP A 249 -13.26 -2.91 -22.80
N ALA A 250 -13.52 -3.87 -21.91
CA ALA A 250 -14.81 -4.53 -21.77
C ALA A 250 -15.87 -3.69 -21.02
N ALA A 251 -15.49 -2.59 -20.38
CA ALA A 251 -16.41 -1.79 -19.57
C ALA A 251 -17.55 -1.17 -20.40
N GLU A 252 -18.80 -1.41 -19.99
CA GLU A 252 -20.02 -0.98 -20.66
C GLU A 252 -21.06 -0.44 -19.65
N ILE A 253 -21.74 0.66 -20.02
CA ILE A 253 -22.73 1.34 -19.17
C ILE A 253 -23.89 0.39 -18.90
N ASP A 254 -24.39 0.39 -17.66
CA ASP A 254 -25.50 -0.46 -17.21
C ASP A 254 -25.34 -1.98 -17.38
N PHE A 255 -24.14 -2.46 -17.77
CA PHE A 255 -23.89 -3.87 -18.03
C PHE A 255 -22.67 -4.42 -17.28
N PHE A 256 -21.47 -3.88 -17.54
CA PHE A 256 -20.22 -4.36 -16.94
C PHE A 256 -19.33 -3.19 -16.54
N GLN A 257 -19.28 -2.87 -15.24
CA GLN A 257 -18.54 -1.70 -14.76
C GLN A 257 -17.47 -2.11 -13.75
N PRO A 258 -16.30 -2.60 -14.22
CA PRO A 258 -15.23 -3.10 -13.37
C PRO A 258 -14.54 -1.96 -12.61
N LYS A 259 -14.19 -2.22 -11.35
CA LYS A 259 -13.46 -1.32 -10.46
C LYS A 259 -12.44 -2.13 -9.67
N LEU A 260 -11.32 -1.51 -9.30
CA LEU A 260 -10.30 -2.18 -8.51
C LEU A 260 -9.88 -1.32 -7.32
N VAL A 261 -9.88 -1.91 -6.14
CA VAL A 261 -9.36 -1.29 -4.92
C VAL A 261 -8.20 -2.13 -4.40
N ILE A 262 -7.02 -1.53 -4.28
CA ILE A 262 -5.80 -2.16 -3.79
C ILE A 262 -5.41 -1.50 -2.47
N ASN A 263 -5.52 -2.25 -1.37
CA ASN A 263 -5.17 -1.81 -0.03
C ASN A 263 -3.76 -2.26 0.38
N ASN A 264 -3.06 -1.40 1.12
CA ASN A 264 -1.74 -1.65 1.68
C ASN A 264 -0.69 -2.04 0.63
N ILE A 265 -0.67 -1.34 -0.52
CA ILE A 265 0.27 -1.65 -1.61
C ILE A 265 1.74 -1.60 -1.17
N ASP A 266 2.07 -0.73 -0.22
CA ASP A 266 3.41 -0.58 0.37
C ASP A 266 3.98 -1.89 0.96
N VAL A 267 3.12 -2.86 1.30
CA VAL A 267 3.52 -4.18 1.80
C VAL A 267 4.31 -4.95 0.76
N LEU A 268 3.94 -4.85 -0.53
CA LEU A 268 4.67 -5.53 -1.62
C LEU A 268 6.14 -5.13 -1.66
N ARG A 269 6.47 -3.87 -1.37
CA ARG A 269 7.85 -3.37 -1.40
C ARG A 269 8.78 -4.11 -0.43
N ARG A 270 8.24 -4.67 0.66
CA ARG A 270 9.00 -5.32 1.74
C ARG A 270 9.07 -6.84 1.63
N THR A 271 8.41 -7.44 0.66
CA THR A 271 8.34 -8.90 0.56
C THR A 271 9.70 -9.48 0.18
N VAL A 272 10.01 -10.64 0.74
CA VAL A 272 11.25 -11.35 0.42
C VAL A 272 11.05 -12.13 -0.86
N ILE A 273 12.08 -12.12 -1.69
CA ILE A 273 12.17 -12.95 -2.88
C ILE A 273 13.03 -14.15 -2.53
N THR A 274 12.45 -15.32 -2.74
CA THR A 274 13.11 -16.61 -2.54
C THR A 274 13.80 -17.11 -3.82
N ASP A 275 13.50 -16.50 -4.97
CA ASP A 275 14.00 -16.90 -6.30
C ASP A 275 14.61 -15.72 -7.07
N ASP A 276 15.91 -15.81 -7.38
CA ASP A 276 16.66 -14.82 -8.16
C ASP A 276 16.15 -14.66 -9.61
N SER A 277 15.24 -15.53 -10.07
CA SER A 277 14.63 -15.49 -11.40
C SER A 277 13.61 -14.37 -11.60
N ALA A 278 13.12 -13.76 -10.50
CA ALA A 278 12.15 -12.67 -10.52
C ALA A 278 12.79 -11.32 -10.14
N VAL A 279 12.23 -10.22 -10.66
CA VAL A 279 12.69 -8.86 -10.28
C VAL A 279 12.45 -8.60 -8.80
N THR A 280 13.22 -7.68 -8.21
CA THR A 280 13.06 -7.33 -6.80
C THR A 280 11.65 -6.85 -6.48
N ALA A 281 11.18 -7.09 -5.24
CA ALA A 281 9.81 -6.78 -4.85
C ALA A 281 9.52 -5.28 -4.88
N ALA A 282 10.52 -4.47 -4.53
CA ALA A 282 10.48 -3.02 -4.71
C ALA A 282 10.34 -2.62 -6.18
N MET A 283 11.10 -3.26 -7.10
CA MET A 283 10.97 -2.97 -8.53
C MET A 283 9.62 -3.38 -9.10
N TYR A 284 9.06 -4.53 -8.67
CA TYR A 284 7.70 -4.94 -9.05
C TYR A 284 6.67 -3.94 -8.56
N HIS A 285 6.74 -3.56 -7.28
CA HIS A 285 5.86 -2.59 -6.65
C HIS A 285 5.84 -1.26 -7.41
N ASP A 286 7.02 -0.68 -7.65
CA ASP A 286 7.14 0.62 -8.31
C ASP A 286 6.70 0.54 -9.78
N SER A 287 7.08 -0.54 -10.48
CA SER A 287 6.64 -0.78 -11.86
C SER A 287 5.12 -0.90 -11.96
N LEU A 288 4.47 -1.60 -11.04
CA LEU A 288 3.02 -1.77 -11.04
C LEU A 288 2.32 -0.42 -10.94
N ILE A 289 2.68 0.41 -9.96
CA ILE A 289 2.07 1.72 -9.77
C ILE A 289 2.27 2.59 -11.02
N TRP A 290 3.50 2.68 -11.55
CA TRP A 290 3.76 3.53 -12.73
C TRP A 290 3.00 3.07 -13.95
N ARG A 291 2.91 1.76 -14.20
CA ARG A 291 2.22 1.25 -15.37
C ARG A 291 0.71 1.44 -15.28
N VAL A 292 0.10 1.26 -14.12
CA VAL A 292 -1.34 1.54 -13.94
C VAL A 292 -1.61 3.03 -14.14
N VAL A 293 -0.74 3.91 -13.64
CA VAL A 293 -0.82 5.36 -13.88
C VAL A 293 -0.69 5.68 -15.37
N GLU A 294 0.34 5.16 -16.03
CA GLU A 294 0.62 5.36 -17.46
C GLU A 294 -0.56 4.91 -18.33
N MET A 295 -1.17 3.76 -18.02
CA MET A 295 -2.39 3.28 -18.68
C MET A 295 -3.58 4.21 -18.46
N GLY A 296 -3.77 4.70 -17.24
CA GLY A 296 -4.81 5.70 -16.95
C GLY A 296 -4.65 6.93 -17.83
N VAL A 297 -3.45 7.52 -17.81
CA VAL A 297 -3.15 8.79 -18.50
C VAL A 297 -3.29 8.66 -20.01
N ASN A 298 -2.77 7.58 -20.59
CA ASN A 298 -2.69 7.42 -22.04
C ASN A 298 -3.94 6.78 -22.67
N ASP A 299 -4.49 5.74 -22.04
CA ASP A 299 -5.55 4.90 -22.62
C ASP A 299 -6.90 5.02 -21.89
N LYS A 300 -6.95 5.69 -20.72
CA LYS A 300 -8.07 5.68 -19.76
C LYS A 300 -8.42 4.26 -19.30
N CYS A 301 -7.91 3.87 -18.14
CA CYS A 301 -8.18 2.56 -17.57
C CYS A 301 -9.44 2.58 -16.67
N LEU A 302 -9.92 1.41 -16.28
CA LEU A 302 -10.99 1.26 -15.28
C LEU A 302 -10.63 1.98 -13.97
N PRO A 303 -11.61 2.39 -13.15
CA PRO A 303 -11.36 3.00 -11.84
C PRO A 303 -10.49 2.12 -10.93
N VAL A 304 -9.21 2.47 -10.77
CA VAL A 304 -8.29 1.84 -9.82
C VAL A 304 -8.03 2.78 -8.64
N ILE A 305 -8.19 2.30 -7.41
CA ILE A 305 -7.93 3.03 -6.17
C ILE A 305 -6.82 2.32 -5.40
N PHE A 306 -5.69 2.98 -5.22
CA PHE A 306 -4.64 2.52 -4.31
C PHE A 306 -4.81 3.18 -2.95
N ILE A 307 -4.81 2.38 -1.89
CA ILE A 307 -4.81 2.85 -0.51
C ILE A 307 -3.41 2.61 0.05
N THR A 308 -2.71 3.69 0.38
CA THR A 308 -1.34 3.67 0.87
C THR A 308 -1.20 4.53 2.13
N SER A 309 -0.17 4.25 2.93
CA SER A 309 0.25 5.18 4.00
C SER A 309 1.50 5.96 3.60
N ASP A 310 2.15 5.57 2.51
CA ASP A 310 3.29 6.27 1.94
C ASP A 310 2.80 7.38 1.01
N SER A 311 3.21 8.61 1.30
CA SER A 311 2.89 9.71 0.42
C SER A 311 3.77 9.66 -0.83
N TYR A 312 5.01 9.14 -0.80
CA TYR A 312 6.05 9.26 -1.83
C TYR A 312 5.52 9.19 -3.27
N TYR A 313 4.82 8.11 -3.61
CA TYR A 313 4.30 7.86 -4.96
C TYR A 313 3.36 8.96 -5.45
N SER A 314 2.57 9.55 -4.57
CA SER A 314 1.70 10.65 -4.95
C SER A 314 2.47 11.91 -5.38
N TYR A 315 3.78 12.05 -5.13
CA TYR A 315 4.54 13.26 -5.53
C TYR A 315 5.27 12.98 -6.81
N GLN A 316 5.96 11.84 -6.85
CA GLN A 316 6.70 11.49 -8.03
C GLN A 316 5.77 11.34 -9.23
N VAL A 317 4.57 10.81 -9.04
CA VAL A 317 3.53 10.77 -10.09
C VAL A 317 3.09 12.17 -10.52
N PHE A 318 2.99 13.15 -9.61
CA PHE A 318 2.67 14.53 -9.97
C PHE A 318 3.76 15.14 -10.84
N ILE A 319 5.02 14.96 -10.43
CA ILE A 319 6.19 15.48 -11.13
C ILE A 319 6.32 14.83 -12.51
N ASP A 320 6.11 13.51 -12.60
CA ASP A 320 6.33 12.75 -13.82
C ASP A 320 5.20 12.95 -14.86
N PHE A 321 3.95 13.12 -14.41
CA PHE A 321 2.78 13.16 -15.29
C PHE A 321 2.03 14.50 -15.32
N GLY A 322 2.28 15.43 -14.39
CA GLY A 322 1.74 16.80 -14.42
C GLY A 322 0.27 16.98 -14.00
N PHE A 323 -0.40 15.95 -13.49
CA PHE A 323 -1.82 16.00 -13.14
C PHE A 323 -2.05 16.34 -11.66
N ARG A 324 -2.45 17.58 -11.37
CA ARG A 324 -2.76 18.02 -10.00
C ARG A 324 -3.98 17.30 -9.39
N ASP A 325 -4.88 16.79 -10.23
CA ASP A 325 -6.12 16.13 -9.80
C ASP A 325 -5.98 14.61 -9.59
N MET A 326 -4.82 14.00 -9.89
CA MET A 326 -4.53 12.57 -9.59
C MET A 326 -4.61 12.26 -8.10
N PHE A 327 -4.51 13.30 -7.29
CA PHE A 327 -4.42 13.23 -5.86
C PHE A 327 -5.70 13.79 -5.29
N ILE A 328 -6.43 13.00 -4.52
CA ILE A 328 -7.29 13.62 -3.53
C ILE A 328 -6.37 14.15 -2.44
N PHE A 329 -5.89 15.38 -2.68
CA PHE A 329 -5.03 16.23 -1.85
C PHE A 329 -5.60 16.56 -0.47
N ARG A 330 -6.62 15.84 0.01
CA ARG A 330 -7.32 16.18 1.25
C ARG A 330 -7.10 15.08 2.25
N GLU A 331 -5.87 15.06 2.74
CA GLU A 331 -5.30 14.19 3.76
C GLU A 331 -6.01 14.33 5.11
N THR A 332 -7.29 14.02 5.08
CA THR A 332 -8.24 14.36 6.12
C THR A 332 -9.32 13.31 6.17
N PHE A 333 -8.81 12.09 6.27
CA PHE A 333 -9.56 10.94 6.73
C PHE A 333 -9.77 10.99 8.27
N GLY A 334 -9.18 11.98 8.95
CA GLY A 334 -9.56 12.37 10.30
C GLY A 334 -10.65 13.45 10.29
N TRP A 335 -11.52 13.40 11.28
CA TRP A 335 -12.44 14.49 11.58
C TRP A 335 -11.67 15.75 12.00
N THR A 336 -12.18 16.93 11.68
CA THR A 336 -11.77 18.11 12.45
C THR A 336 -12.23 17.95 13.90
N HIS A 337 -11.59 18.67 14.82
CA HIS A 337 -11.99 18.68 16.23
C HIS A 337 -13.50 18.95 16.39
N GLU A 338 -14.04 19.90 15.62
CA GLU A 338 -15.47 20.24 15.62
C GLU A 338 -16.38 19.14 15.04
N GLN A 339 -15.98 18.55 13.91
CA GLN A 339 -16.72 17.43 13.30
C GLN A 339 -16.76 16.22 14.23
N ALA A 340 -15.63 15.90 14.83
CA ALA A 340 -15.53 14.80 15.76
C ALA A 340 -16.39 15.06 17.00
N LYS A 341 -16.33 16.27 17.58
CA LYS A 341 -17.17 16.64 18.72
C LYS A 341 -18.63 16.36 18.43
N LEU A 342 -19.16 16.87 17.31
CA LEU A 342 -20.57 16.71 16.93
C LEU A 342 -21.03 15.25 16.86
N HIS A 343 -20.15 14.34 16.45
CA HIS A 343 -20.47 12.91 16.33
C HIS A 343 -20.20 12.12 17.61
N MET A 344 -19.21 12.53 18.40
CA MET A 344 -18.71 11.76 19.54
C MET A 344 -19.42 12.11 20.83
N THR A 345 -19.78 13.38 21.04
CA THR A 345 -20.39 13.82 22.30
C THR A 345 -21.86 13.47 22.45
N ALA A 346 -22.54 13.13 21.37
CA ALA A 346 -23.96 12.77 21.39
C ALA A 346 -24.17 11.30 21.83
N ASP A 347 -23.35 10.39 21.30
CA ASP A 347 -23.62 8.95 21.38
C ASP A 347 -22.55 8.14 22.16
N PHE A 348 -21.33 8.66 22.34
CA PHE A 348 -20.19 7.84 22.80
C PHE A 348 -19.45 8.40 24.04
N PHE A 349 -19.27 9.73 24.11
CA PHE A 349 -18.54 10.41 25.18
C PHE A 349 -19.32 11.61 25.71
N SER A 350 -19.10 12.00 26.95
CA SER A 350 -19.58 13.27 27.51
C SER A 350 -18.69 14.44 27.07
N GLU A 351 -19.14 15.69 27.25
CA GLU A 351 -18.32 16.86 26.91
C GLU A 351 -17.02 16.96 27.70
N SER A 352 -17.02 16.56 28.98
CA SER A 352 -15.82 16.55 29.83
C SER A 352 -14.83 15.48 29.38
N GLU A 353 -15.30 14.28 29.04
CA GLU A 353 -14.46 13.21 28.48
C GLU A 353 -13.87 13.64 27.13
N TRP A 354 -14.69 14.23 26.26
CA TRP A 354 -14.24 14.72 24.95
C TRP A 354 -13.11 15.73 25.07
N LYS A 355 -13.17 16.65 26.03
CA LYS A 355 -12.10 17.64 26.25
C LYS A 355 -10.75 16.97 26.53
N VAL A 356 -10.73 15.92 27.36
CA VAL A 356 -9.52 15.14 27.66
C VAL A 356 -9.02 14.43 26.40
N ILE A 357 -9.92 13.78 25.65
CA ILE A 357 -9.57 13.10 24.40
C ILE A 357 -8.96 14.08 23.40
N ASP A 358 -9.59 15.23 23.22
CA ASP A 358 -9.21 16.24 22.23
C ASP A 358 -7.80 16.79 22.49
N GLU A 359 -7.48 17.03 23.77
CA GLU A 359 -6.18 17.50 24.21
C GLU A 359 -5.10 16.40 24.14
N VAL A 360 -5.44 15.15 24.45
CA VAL A 360 -4.46 14.08 24.64
C VAL A 360 -4.23 13.23 23.39
N LEU A 361 -5.29 12.79 22.73
CA LEU A 361 -5.25 11.84 21.61
C LEU A 361 -5.61 12.47 20.27
N GLY A 362 -6.41 13.54 20.30
CA GLY A 362 -7.01 14.18 19.13
C GLY A 362 -8.12 13.35 18.47
N PRO A 363 -8.74 13.87 17.39
CA PRO A 363 -9.95 13.31 16.78
C PRO A 363 -9.68 12.10 15.85
N ASN A 364 -8.70 11.26 16.18
CA ASN A 364 -8.34 10.11 15.33
C ASN A 364 -9.37 8.97 15.48
N PRO A 365 -10.06 8.55 14.39
CA PRO A 365 -11.14 7.56 14.49
C PRO A 365 -10.73 6.22 15.12
N ARG A 366 -9.49 5.75 14.87
CA ARG A 366 -8.98 4.52 15.48
C ARG A 366 -8.84 4.67 16.99
N HIS A 367 -8.18 5.72 17.46
CA HIS A 367 -8.00 5.96 18.90
C HIS A 367 -9.34 6.11 19.61
N LEU A 368 -10.27 6.84 19.00
CA LEU A 368 -11.62 7.01 19.54
C LEU A 368 -12.37 5.67 19.66
N SER A 369 -12.27 4.80 18.65
CA SER A 369 -12.93 3.49 18.68
C SER A 369 -12.32 2.53 19.70
N GLU A 370 -10.99 2.50 19.82
CA GLU A 370 -10.28 1.65 20.79
C GLU A 370 -10.54 2.13 22.22
N LEU A 371 -10.52 3.46 22.45
CA LEU A 371 -10.82 4.06 23.75
C LEU A 371 -12.27 3.82 24.16
N TYR A 372 -13.22 3.92 23.23
CA TYR A 372 -14.62 3.61 23.50
C TYR A 372 -14.80 2.14 23.87
N ALA A 373 -14.12 1.22 23.18
CA ALA A 373 -14.16 -0.20 23.54
C ALA A 373 -13.61 -0.46 24.95
N LEU A 374 -12.52 0.23 25.35
CA LEU A 374 -11.99 0.17 26.71
C LEU A 374 -13.00 0.68 27.74
N LYS A 375 -13.65 1.82 27.46
CA LYS A 375 -14.72 2.38 28.31
C LYS A 375 -15.88 1.40 28.52
N GLN A 376 -16.21 0.59 27.51
CA GLN A 376 -17.30 -0.38 27.56
C GLN A 376 -16.96 -1.68 28.33
N THR A 377 -15.73 -1.85 28.80
CA THR A 377 -15.34 -3.07 29.53
C THR A 377 -15.89 -3.07 30.96
N ASP A 378 -16.42 -4.20 31.44
CA ASP A 378 -17.12 -4.35 32.74
C ASP A 378 -16.35 -3.75 33.94
N SER A 379 -15.02 -3.79 33.90
CA SER A 379 -14.14 -3.25 34.95
C SER A 379 -14.34 -1.75 35.23
N TYR A 380 -14.86 -0.98 34.27
CA TYR A 380 -15.14 0.45 34.39
C TYR A 380 -16.64 0.79 34.50
N GLN A 381 -17.52 -0.17 34.21
CA GLN A 381 -18.97 0.03 34.37
C GLN A 381 -19.42 -0.11 35.84
N HIS A 382 -18.55 -0.59 36.74
CA HIS A 382 -18.85 -0.70 38.17
C HIS A 382 -18.51 0.61 38.92
N PRO A 383 -19.51 1.35 39.45
CA PRO A 383 -19.33 2.66 40.06
C PRO A 383 -18.60 2.66 41.42
N ASN A 384 -18.02 1.53 41.84
CA ASN A 384 -17.25 1.41 43.09
C ASN A 384 -15.74 1.60 42.90
N SER A 385 -15.24 1.77 41.67
CA SER A 385 -13.86 2.20 41.43
C SER A 385 -13.83 3.73 41.28
N GLN A 386 -13.00 4.40 42.08
CA GLN A 386 -12.70 5.84 41.96
C GLN A 386 -11.93 6.20 40.66
N SER A 387 -12.03 5.39 39.62
CA SER A 387 -11.25 5.49 38.40
C SER A 387 -11.82 6.58 37.51
N ASN A 388 -11.07 7.68 37.34
CA ASN A 388 -11.42 8.80 36.50
C ASN A 388 -11.26 8.41 35.02
N PHE A 389 -11.96 9.09 34.10
CA PHE A 389 -11.80 8.86 32.67
C PHE A 389 -10.36 9.11 32.19
N GLU A 390 -9.64 10.03 32.86
CA GLU A 390 -8.21 10.27 32.65
C GLU A 390 -7.37 8.99 32.86
N ASP A 391 -7.73 8.14 33.84
CA ASP A 391 -7.03 6.88 34.08
C ASP A 391 -7.19 5.91 32.89
N ILE A 392 -8.35 5.91 32.23
CA ILE A 392 -8.57 5.11 31.00
C ILE A 392 -7.64 5.61 29.88
N VAL A 393 -7.56 6.93 29.71
CA VAL A 393 -6.71 7.55 28.69
C VAL A 393 -5.23 7.25 28.96
N ASP A 394 -4.80 7.30 30.21
CA ASP A 394 -3.43 6.98 30.62
C ASP A 394 -3.08 5.51 30.42
N VAL A 395 -4.00 4.59 30.76
CA VAL A 395 -3.86 3.16 30.45
C VAL A 395 -3.78 2.94 28.94
N TYR A 396 -4.58 3.64 28.15
CA TYR A 396 -4.53 3.55 26.70
C TYR A 396 -3.22 4.11 26.12
N LEU A 397 -2.70 5.23 26.62
CA LEU A 397 -1.38 5.76 26.25
C LEU A 397 -0.26 4.79 26.62
N ALA A 398 -0.35 4.14 27.79
CA ALA A 398 0.60 3.12 28.20
C ALA A 398 0.55 1.90 27.26
N TYR A 399 -0.66 1.48 26.86
CA TYR A 399 -0.86 0.45 25.85
C TYR A 399 -0.22 0.84 24.52
N LEU A 400 -0.46 2.06 24.01
CA LEU A 400 0.17 2.57 22.79
C LEU A 400 1.70 2.62 22.90
N GLN A 401 2.22 3.04 24.05
CA GLN A 401 3.66 3.08 24.30
C GLN A 401 4.27 1.68 24.18
N VAL A 402 3.70 0.68 24.86
CA VAL A 402 4.27 -0.67 24.94
C VAL A 402 4.06 -1.46 23.67
N THR A 403 2.89 -1.35 23.03
CA THR A 403 2.52 -2.21 21.90
C THR A 403 2.82 -1.61 20.53
N VAL A 404 2.88 -0.29 20.42
CA VAL A 404 3.07 0.40 19.14
C VAL A 404 4.41 1.14 19.12
N VAL A 405 4.64 2.06 20.06
CA VAL A 405 5.77 2.99 19.95
C VAL A 405 7.10 2.33 20.29
N ASN A 406 7.22 1.60 21.41
CA ASN A 406 8.48 0.97 21.79
C ASN A 406 8.98 -0.03 20.73
N PRO A 407 8.17 -0.97 20.22
CA PRO A 407 8.62 -1.89 19.16
C PRO A 407 8.98 -1.16 17.86
N ALA A 408 8.28 -0.08 17.53
CA ALA A 408 8.60 0.74 16.36
C ALA A 408 9.91 1.52 16.54
N MET A 409 10.20 2.04 17.73
CA MET A 409 11.47 2.70 18.04
C MET A 409 12.63 1.70 18.00
N GLU A 410 12.46 0.49 18.52
CA GLU A 410 13.45 -0.59 18.39
C GLU A 410 13.73 -0.95 16.94
N SER A 411 12.68 -1.05 16.12
CA SER A 411 12.80 -1.27 14.67
C SER A 411 13.52 -0.12 13.97
N ALA A 412 13.26 1.13 14.37
CA ALA A 412 13.93 2.31 13.82
C ALA A 412 15.43 2.33 14.18
N LEU A 413 15.78 1.93 15.41
CA LEU A 413 17.17 1.74 15.82
C LEU A 413 17.88 0.67 14.99
N ALA A 414 17.21 -0.46 14.71
CA ALA A 414 17.77 -1.51 13.86
C ALA A 414 18.04 -1.02 12.42
N LEU A 415 17.14 -0.20 11.86
CA LEU A 415 17.35 0.44 10.55
C LEU A 415 18.55 1.40 10.56
N LEU A 416 18.72 2.18 11.63
CA LEU A 416 19.89 3.06 11.79
C LEU A 416 21.21 2.29 11.97
N GLN A 417 21.19 1.16 12.69
CA GLN A 417 22.36 0.28 12.79
C GLN A 417 22.72 -0.34 11.44
N LYS A 418 21.71 -0.74 10.66
CA LYS A 418 21.90 -1.23 9.29
C LYS A 418 22.51 -0.14 8.41
N PHE A 419 22.00 1.09 8.48
CA PHE A 419 22.57 2.24 7.77
C PHE A 419 24.06 2.45 8.10
N SER A 420 24.42 2.41 9.40
CA SER A 420 25.82 2.49 9.85
C SER A 420 26.71 1.40 9.21
N SER A 421 26.22 0.16 9.14
CA SER A 421 26.91 -0.96 8.48
C SER A 421 27.01 -0.78 6.95
N ASP A 422 25.96 -0.28 6.31
CA ASP A 422 25.92 -0.03 4.86
C ASP A 422 26.85 1.11 4.44
N VAL A 423 27.01 2.15 5.27
CA VAL A 423 28.03 3.19 5.09
C VAL A 423 29.43 2.60 5.21
N ARG A 424 29.69 1.76 6.23
CA ARG A 424 31.00 1.16 6.45
C ARG A 424 31.41 0.21 5.32
N SER A 425 30.46 -0.58 4.81
CA SER A 425 30.67 -1.49 3.69
C SER A 425 30.77 -0.80 2.33
N GLY A 426 30.58 0.52 2.27
CA GLY A 426 30.71 1.32 1.04
C GLY A 426 29.54 1.16 0.07
N LYS A 427 28.41 0.58 0.50
CA LYS A 427 27.19 0.49 -0.31
C LYS A 427 26.56 1.86 -0.54
N ILE A 428 26.70 2.75 0.45
CA ILE A 428 26.25 4.14 0.35
C ILE A 428 27.42 4.96 -0.20
N LEU A 429 27.23 5.56 -1.37
CA LEU A 429 28.25 6.38 -2.02
C LEU A 429 28.58 7.57 -1.13
N LYS A 430 29.86 7.94 -1.06
CA LYS A 430 30.30 9.17 -0.36
C LYS A 430 29.61 10.42 -0.90
N GLU A 431 29.10 10.35 -2.12
CA GLU A 431 28.30 11.40 -2.76
C GLU A 431 26.93 11.63 -2.11
N GLN A 432 26.33 10.58 -1.55
CA GLN A 432 25.10 10.69 -0.77
C GLN A 432 25.37 11.24 0.64
N LEU A 433 26.64 11.38 1.02
CA LEU A 433 27.11 11.95 2.28
C LEU A 433 27.68 13.37 2.05
N HIS A 434 26.96 14.27 1.35
CA HIS A 434 27.43 15.65 1.02
C HIS A 434 27.12 16.84 2.01
N PHE A 435 25.93 16.95 2.61
CA PHE A 435 25.57 17.91 3.70
C PHE A 435 26.21 17.70 5.10
N GLY A 436 27.14 18.48 5.64
CA GLY A 436 27.87 18.27 6.93
C GLY A 436 27.12 17.91 8.25
N ALA A 437 26.31 16.86 8.26
CA ALA A 437 25.33 16.48 9.24
C ALA A 437 25.82 15.33 10.13
N PRO A 438 25.20 15.14 11.30
CA PRO A 438 25.84 14.43 12.40
C PRO A 438 25.82 12.90 12.27
N TRP A 439 24.90 12.39 11.48
CA TRP A 439 24.68 10.97 11.18
C TRP A 439 25.69 10.39 10.16
N ARG A 440 26.72 11.16 9.80
CA ARG A 440 27.67 10.84 8.71
C ARG A 440 28.97 10.24 9.17
N HIS A 441 29.15 10.17 10.48
CA HIS A 441 30.29 9.55 11.12
C HIS A 441 29.81 8.36 11.96
N PRO A 442 29.35 7.26 11.32
CA PRO A 442 29.05 6.04 12.04
C PRO A 442 30.33 5.48 12.69
N PRO A 443 30.19 4.62 13.72
CA PRO A 443 31.34 3.99 14.37
C PRO A 443 32.22 3.24 13.36
N PRO A 444 33.55 3.47 13.37
CA PRO A 444 34.46 2.89 12.39
C PRO A 444 34.61 1.36 12.56
N THR A 445 34.37 0.85 13.77
CA THR A 445 34.50 -0.56 14.13
C THR A 445 33.16 -1.29 14.04
N ASP A 446 33.19 -2.57 13.66
CA ASP A 446 32.02 -3.45 13.66
C ASP A 446 31.67 -3.98 15.05
N ASP A 447 31.51 -3.05 15.98
CA ASP A 447 30.99 -3.35 17.31
C ASP A 447 29.47 -3.08 17.33
N PRO A 448 28.63 -4.11 17.55
CA PRO A 448 27.18 -3.95 17.62
C PRO A 448 26.76 -3.02 18.76
N VAL A 449 27.51 -2.98 19.87
CA VAL A 449 27.20 -2.14 21.04
C VAL A 449 27.47 -0.66 20.71
N ALA A 450 28.63 -0.35 20.15
CA ALA A 450 28.93 1.00 19.67
C ALA A 450 27.96 1.47 18.59
N SER A 451 27.57 0.59 17.66
CA SER A 451 26.58 0.89 16.62
C SER A 451 25.21 1.21 17.20
N LEU A 452 24.75 0.43 18.19
CA LEU A 452 23.48 0.69 18.88
C LEU A 452 23.52 2.01 19.65
N LYS A 453 24.61 2.26 20.39
CA LYS A 453 24.78 3.51 21.15
C LYS A 453 24.77 4.73 20.23
N TRP A 454 25.46 4.65 19.09
CA TRP A 454 25.42 5.70 18.08
C TRP A 454 24.00 5.89 17.53
N ALA A 455 23.31 4.82 17.15
CA ALA A 455 21.95 4.87 16.61
C ALA A 455 20.98 5.52 17.62
N LYS A 456 21.08 5.17 18.90
CA LYS A 456 20.30 5.78 20.00
C LYS A 456 20.54 7.28 20.09
N ILE A 457 21.80 7.72 20.12
CA ILE A 457 22.14 9.16 20.18
C ILE A 457 21.58 9.89 18.95
N GLN A 458 21.72 9.33 17.75
CA GLN A 458 21.19 9.94 16.52
C GLN A 458 19.66 10.07 16.56
N LEU A 459 18.95 9.02 16.97
CA LEU A 459 17.49 9.03 17.03
C LEU A 459 16.99 10.01 18.09
N MET A 460 17.64 10.08 19.26
CA MET A 460 17.27 11.03 20.31
C MET A 460 17.52 12.49 19.91
N ASP A 461 18.62 12.78 19.23
CA ASP A 461 18.91 14.12 18.70
C ASP A 461 17.87 14.53 17.64
N PHE A 462 17.51 13.60 16.75
CA PHE A 462 16.43 13.80 15.77
C PHE A 462 15.08 14.08 16.44
N VAL A 463 14.64 13.24 17.38
CA VAL A 463 13.38 13.41 18.09
C VAL A 463 13.37 14.73 18.88
N GLN A 464 14.46 15.08 19.57
CA GLN A 464 14.55 16.37 20.27
C GLN A 464 14.43 17.55 19.30
N SER A 465 14.98 17.44 18.10
CA SER A 465 14.89 18.47 17.06
C SER A 465 13.46 18.64 16.57
N LEU A 466 12.72 17.54 16.39
CA LEU A 466 11.29 17.59 16.07
C LEU A 466 10.47 18.23 17.21
N VAL A 467 10.76 17.87 18.46
CA VAL A 467 10.11 18.45 19.64
C VAL A 467 10.33 19.97 19.70
N ASN A 468 11.55 20.45 19.41
CA ASN A 468 11.84 21.89 19.36
C ASN A 468 11.07 22.64 18.27
N THR A 469 10.61 21.92 17.26
CA THR A 469 9.78 22.46 16.17
C THR A 469 8.29 22.22 16.37
N GLU A 470 7.87 21.73 17.54
CA GLU A 470 6.49 21.32 17.82
C GLU A 470 5.95 20.30 16.80
N PHE A 471 6.86 19.48 16.23
CA PHE A 471 6.58 18.56 15.13
C PHE A 471 6.00 19.25 13.86
N GLY A 472 6.27 20.55 13.66
CA GLY A 472 5.83 21.35 12.54
C GLY A 472 6.92 21.60 11.49
N VAL A 473 7.61 20.54 11.04
CA VAL A 473 8.72 20.69 10.08
C VAL A 473 8.23 20.69 8.63
N ASN A 474 8.38 21.81 7.93
CA ASN A 474 8.02 21.89 6.52
C ASN A 474 9.15 21.42 5.61
N TYR A 475 8.97 20.27 4.96
CA TYR A 475 10.00 19.68 4.10
C TYR A 475 9.99 20.19 2.65
N LEU A 476 9.15 21.15 2.29
CA LEU A 476 9.21 21.87 1.00
C LEU A 476 9.56 23.36 1.16
N ALA A 477 9.91 23.82 2.36
CA ALA A 477 10.44 25.18 2.56
C ALA A 477 11.83 25.33 1.92
N ASP A 478 12.16 26.51 1.36
CA ASP A 478 13.36 26.76 0.55
C ASP A 478 14.62 26.01 1.05
N LYS A 479 15.06 24.99 0.28
CA LYS A 479 16.26 24.12 0.52
C LYS A 479 16.15 23.03 1.61
N SER A 480 14.93 22.56 1.90
CA SER A 480 14.60 21.52 2.89
C SER A 480 15.00 20.07 2.59
N PHE A 481 15.81 19.77 1.56
CA PHE A 481 16.19 18.38 1.24
C PHE A 481 17.03 17.71 2.34
N GLU A 482 17.70 18.49 3.20
CA GLU A 482 18.52 17.95 4.31
C GLU A 482 17.74 16.98 5.20
N ILE A 483 16.47 17.28 5.51
CA ILE A 483 15.68 16.39 6.36
C ILE A 483 15.29 15.10 5.66
N LEU A 484 15.09 15.14 4.33
CA LEU A 484 14.74 13.97 3.52
C LEU A 484 15.92 13.00 3.37
N ASP A 485 17.15 13.52 3.47
CA ASP A 485 18.37 12.71 3.49
C ASP A 485 18.72 12.17 4.89
N ASP A 486 18.00 12.57 5.95
CA ASP A 486 18.28 12.11 7.32
C ASP A 486 17.83 10.65 7.49
N PRO A 487 18.75 9.71 7.79
CA PRO A 487 18.40 8.31 7.99
C PRO A 487 17.44 8.10 9.18
N ALA A 488 17.41 9.01 10.16
CA ALA A 488 16.46 8.94 11.27
C ALA A 488 15.03 9.28 10.82
N LEU A 489 14.86 10.23 9.89
CA LEU A 489 13.56 10.48 9.29
C LEU A 489 13.08 9.25 8.52
N VAL A 490 13.94 8.72 7.64
CA VAL A 490 13.61 7.54 6.82
C VAL A 490 13.20 6.37 7.71
N ALA A 491 13.97 6.07 8.75
CA ALA A 491 13.64 5.02 9.71
C ALA A 491 12.28 5.27 10.40
N MET A 492 12.03 6.49 10.87
CA MET A 492 10.78 6.85 11.57
C MET A 492 9.53 6.84 10.65
N LEU A 493 9.69 7.18 9.38
CA LEU A 493 8.66 7.03 8.35
C LEU A 493 8.41 5.55 8.02
N GLU A 494 9.48 4.75 7.89
CA GLU A 494 9.38 3.33 7.57
C GLU A 494 8.67 2.54 8.67
N VAL A 495 9.02 2.77 9.94
CA VAL A 495 8.30 2.12 11.05
C VAL A 495 6.89 2.69 11.22
N GLY A 496 6.63 3.86 10.62
CA GLY A 496 5.36 4.59 10.65
C GLY A 496 5.04 5.08 12.05
N LEU A 497 5.99 5.81 12.62
CA LEU A 497 5.73 6.72 13.75
C LEU A 497 5.51 8.15 13.26
N LEU A 498 6.23 8.51 12.20
CA LEU A 498 6.03 9.74 11.46
C LEU A 498 5.29 9.48 10.16
N TYR A 499 4.72 10.55 9.62
CA TYR A 499 4.06 10.59 8.35
C TYR A 499 4.35 11.93 7.66
N GLN A 500 4.49 11.88 6.35
CA GLN A 500 4.80 13.03 5.51
C GLN A 500 3.49 13.60 4.93
N GLN A 501 2.95 14.62 5.59
CA GLN A 501 1.81 15.41 5.15
C GLN A 501 2.19 16.35 4.01
N ARG A 502 1.32 16.53 3.02
CA ARG A 502 1.68 17.28 1.79
C ARG A 502 1.12 18.67 1.68
N ASP A 503 -0.10 18.85 2.15
CA ASP A 503 -0.76 20.15 2.11
C ASP A 503 -1.38 20.45 3.47
N PRO A 504 -0.79 21.37 4.24
CA PRO A 504 0.54 21.98 4.03
C PRO A 504 1.69 20.96 4.21
N SER A 505 2.82 21.11 3.51
CA SER A 505 3.88 20.09 3.43
C SER A 505 4.66 19.92 4.74
N PHE A 506 4.27 19.00 5.61
CA PHE A 506 4.86 18.80 6.93
C PHE A 506 5.25 17.35 7.21
N ILE A 507 6.30 17.13 8.00
CA ILE A 507 6.54 15.85 8.65
C ILE A 507 5.96 15.91 10.05
N ARG A 508 5.07 14.97 10.40
CA ARG A 508 4.36 14.96 11.69
C ARG A 508 4.19 13.54 12.23
N PRO A 509 4.03 13.35 13.54
CA PRO A 509 3.55 12.10 14.12
C PRO A 509 2.19 11.73 13.53
N ILE A 510 1.92 10.43 13.44
CA ILE A 510 0.66 9.93 12.85
C ILE A 510 -0.57 10.42 13.63
N THR A 511 -0.45 10.55 14.95
CA THR A 511 -1.49 11.11 15.84
C THR A 511 -0.87 11.85 17.01
N VAL A 512 -1.67 12.66 17.70
CA VAL A 512 -1.26 13.35 18.94
C VAL A 512 -0.89 12.34 20.04
N GLY A 513 -1.62 11.22 20.14
CA GLY A 513 -1.27 10.13 21.06
C GLY A 513 0.14 9.58 20.79
N ILE A 514 0.47 9.29 19.52
CA ILE A 514 1.81 8.83 19.13
C ILE A 514 2.87 9.90 19.37
N GLN A 515 2.57 11.18 19.10
CA GLN A 515 3.46 12.30 19.43
C GLN A 515 3.85 12.30 20.92
N ARG A 516 2.86 12.18 21.82
CA ARG A 516 3.11 12.12 23.27
C ARG A 516 3.95 10.91 23.65
N CYS A 517 3.68 9.74 23.07
CA CYS A 517 4.47 8.53 23.32
C CYS A 517 5.93 8.64 22.82
N ILE A 518 6.17 9.32 21.68
CA ILE A 518 7.53 9.60 21.20
C ILE A 518 8.28 10.52 22.17
N VAL A 519 7.61 11.56 22.69
CA VAL A 519 8.18 12.46 23.71
C VAL A 519 8.48 11.69 25.00
N ARG A 520 7.56 10.82 25.44
CA ARG A 520 7.77 9.97 26.62
C ARG A 520 8.96 9.04 26.43
N TRP A 521 9.13 8.42 25.26
CA TRP A 521 10.30 7.61 24.94
C TRP A 521 11.60 8.41 25.06
N LEU A 522 11.65 9.65 24.52
CA LEU A 522 12.83 10.50 24.63
C LEU A 522 13.19 10.80 26.09
N VAL A 523 12.18 11.07 26.93
CA VAL A 523 12.38 11.32 28.37
C VAL A 523 12.89 10.07 29.07
N GLN A 524 12.32 8.90 28.76
CA GLN A 524 12.74 7.62 29.34
C GLN A 524 14.20 7.28 28.98
N GLU A 525 14.60 7.43 27.71
CA GLU A 525 15.98 7.17 27.30
C GLU A 525 16.96 8.13 28.00
N ARG A 526 16.58 9.40 28.21
CA ARG A 526 17.40 10.35 29.00
C ARG A 526 17.57 9.95 30.44
N MET A 527 16.51 9.45 31.07
CA MET A 527 16.55 9.00 32.47
C MET A 527 17.36 7.72 32.64
N GLN A 528 17.38 6.85 31.63
CA GLN A 528 18.10 5.56 31.66
C GLN A 528 19.58 5.67 31.22
N MET A 529 20.00 6.82 30.68
CA MET A 529 21.38 7.02 30.23
C MET A 529 22.38 7.08 31.38
N SER A 530 23.55 6.48 31.16
CA SER A 530 24.71 6.71 32.02
C SER A 530 25.23 8.15 31.86
N PHE A 531 25.91 8.68 32.87
CA PHE A 531 26.48 10.03 32.80
C PHE A 531 27.41 10.25 31.58
N PRO A 532 28.31 9.31 31.21
CA PRO A 532 29.10 9.43 29.99
C PRO A 532 28.26 9.49 28.70
N ASP A 533 27.18 8.70 28.62
CA ASP A 533 26.29 8.67 27.47
C ASP A 533 25.48 9.96 27.35
N TYR A 534 25.04 10.49 28.49
CA TYR A 534 24.38 11.80 28.56
C TYR A 534 25.31 12.91 28.09
N MET A 535 26.58 12.90 28.50
CA MET A 535 27.58 13.87 28.02
C MET A 535 27.83 13.72 26.52
N SER A 536 27.87 12.49 26.01
CA SER A 536 27.99 12.21 24.56
C SER A 536 26.80 12.75 23.78
N PHE A 537 25.58 12.53 24.30
CA PHE A 537 24.35 13.06 23.74
C PHE A 537 24.32 14.60 23.76
N MET A 538 24.70 15.23 24.86
CA MET A 538 24.76 16.69 24.97
C MET A 538 25.81 17.29 24.06
N TRP A 539 26.99 16.67 23.97
CA TRP A 539 28.04 17.09 23.05
C TRP A 539 27.57 16.99 21.60
N GLN A 540 26.94 15.88 21.24
CA GLN A 540 26.32 15.70 19.94
C GLN A 540 25.34 16.84 19.67
N ARG A 541 24.40 17.11 20.57
CA ARG A 541 23.37 18.14 20.40
C ARG A 541 23.92 19.57 20.29
N ILE A 542 25.01 19.89 20.98
CA ILE A 542 25.57 21.25 21.00
C ILE A 542 26.48 21.50 19.79
N ILE A 543 27.38 20.55 19.48
CA ILE A 543 28.43 20.75 18.48
C ILE A 543 27.98 20.27 17.09
N ARG A 544 27.18 19.20 17.06
CA ARG A 544 26.73 18.53 15.84
C ARG A 544 25.24 18.22 15.96
N GLY A 545 24.44 19.11 16.53
CA GLY A 545 23.03 18.84 16.75
C GLY A 545 22.23 19.12 15.48
N ARG A 546 21.18 18.34 15.24
CA ARG A 546 20.16 18.71 14.25
C ARG A 546 19.41 19.97 14.71
N SER A 547 19.00 20.81 13.76
CA SER A 547 18.13 21.95 14.04
C SER A 547 17.23 22.26 12.87
N TYR A 548 15.97 21.86 12.98
CA TYR A 548 14.94 22.06 11.95
C TYR A 548 14.10 23.31 12.18
N ARG A 549 14.49 24.20 13.11
CA ARG A 549 13.71 25.42 13.42
C ARG A 549 13.56 26.33 12.20
N HIS A 550 14.55 26.35 11.32
CA HIS A 550 14.50 27.10 10.06
C HIS A 550 13.47 26.54 9.05
N LEU A 551 13.00 25.31 9.26
CA LEU A 551 11.95 24.67 8.47
C LEU A 551 10.55 24.90 9.06
N MET A 552 10.43 25.62 10.17
CA MET A 552 9.14 26.13 10.63
C MET A 552 8.79 27.36 9.80
N LYS A 553 7.71 27.30 9.00
CA LYS A 553 7.29 28.45 8.19
C LYS A 553 6.84 29.60 9.10
N GLU A 554 7.32 30.82 8.84
CA GLU A 554 6.79 32.04 9.46
C GLU A 554 5.31 32.25 9.05
N ILE A 555 4.46 32.42 10.07
CA ILE A 555 3.14 33.08 10.12
C ILE A 555 2.28 33.02 8.84
N GLY A 556 1.21 32.21 8.86
CA GLY A 556 0.13 32.27 7.86
C GLY A 556 -0.82 31.08 7.80
N TYR A 557 -0.42 29.93 8.35
CA TYR A 557 -1.28 28.76 8.57
C TYR A 557 -1.29 28.44 10.07
N LYS A 558 -2.09 29.18 10.84
CA LYS A 558 -2.64 28.71 12.11
C LYS A 558 -4.02 28.14 11.83
#